data_AF-A0A4Y2PYC2-F1
#
_entry.id   AF-A0A4Y2PYC2-F1
#
_cell.length_a   1.000
_cell.length_b   1.000
_cell.length_c   1.000
_cell.angle_alpha   90.00
_cell.angle_beta   90.00
_cell.angle_gamma   90.00
#
_symmetry.space_group_name_H-M   'P 1'
#
loop_
_entity.id
_entity.type
_entity.pdbx_description
1 polymer ?
#
loop_
_entity_poly.entity_id
_entity_poly.type
_entity_poly.pdbx_seq_one_letter_code
_entity_poly.pdbx_strand_id
1 'polypeptide(L)'
;MGTGCSYCAFENGIKVLEWKGKLEKFHTVFQAELMGLKEAIIRASEGNEITKIWTPRSNTLSSVMAVIDPHTPNQLVRDIQSLLTQNRNILIRWIKTHAGLSG
;
A
#
# COMPACT_ATOMS: atom_id res chain seq x y z
N MET A 1 5.11 8.79 -20.24
CA MET A 1 5.60 8.75 -18.84
C MET A 1 4.63 7.87 -18.07
N GLY A 2 5.04 6.66 -17.69
CA GLY A 2 4.17 5.71 -17.01
C GLY A 2 4.32 5.85 -15.50
N THR A 3 3.21 6.05 -14.79
CA THR A 3 3.19 5.91 -13.34
C THR A 3 3.49 4.44 -13.01
N GLY A 4 4.36 4.19 -12.05
CA GLY A 4 4.66 2.84 -11.57
C GLY A 4 4.36 2.77 -10.08
N CYS A 5 4.05 1.58 -9.59
CA CYS A 5 3.99 1.33 -8.16
C CYS A 5 4.91 0.17 -7.81
N SER A 6 5.53 0.24 -6.66
CA SER A 6 6.31 -0.86 -6.12
C SER A 6 6.05 -1.01 -4.64
N TYR A 7 6.02 -2.25 -4.15
CA TYR A 7 6.08 -2.53 -2.72
C TYR A 7 7.23 -3.49 -2.43
N CYS A 8 7.77 -3.41 -1.22
CA CYS A 8 8.81 -4.30 -0.73
C CYS A 8 8.31 -4.99 0.54
N ALA A 9 8.48 -6.30 0.61
CA ALA A 9 8.28 -7.07 1.84
C ALA A 9 9.62 -7.28 2.54
N PHE A 10 9.61 -7.16 3.85
CA PHE A 10 10.77 -7.35 4.71
C PHE A 10 10.45 -8.41 5.76
N GLU A 11 11.38 -9.32 5.98
CA GLU A 11 11.35 -10.32 7.04
C GLU A 11 12.60 -10.15 7.89
N ASN A 12 12.44 -9.98 9.21
CA ASN A 12 13.54 -9.70 10.14
C ASN A 12 14.46 -8.53 9.72
N GLY A 13 13.91 -7.52 9.02
CA GLY A 13 14.66 -6.36 8.52
C GLY A 13 15.39 -6.59 7.20
N ILE A 14 15.33 -7.80 6.63
CA ILE A 14 15.91 -8.14 5.33
C ILE A 14 14.81 -8.05 4.28
N LYS A 15 15.09 -7.38 3.14
CA LYS A 15 14.16 -7.33 2.02
C LYS A 15 14.07 -8.73 1.40
N VAL A 16 12.91 -9.37 1.50
CA VAL A 16 12.68 -10.73 0.97
C VAL A 16 11.93 -10.71 -0.35
N LEU A 17 11.15 -9.65 -0.62
CA LEU A 17 10.39 -9.53 -1.85
C LEU A 17 10.30 -8.07 -2.29
N GLU A 18 10.39 -7.85 -3.60
CA GLU A 18 10.13 -6.57 -4.23
C GLU A 18 9.19 -6.82 -5.40
N TRP A 19 8.04 -6.16 -5.39
CA TRP A 19 7.11 -6.17 -6.49
C TRP A 19 7.09 -4.81 -7.15
N LYS A 20 7.13 -4.78 -8.48
CA LYS A 20 7.00 -3.57 -9.29
C LYS A 20 5.88 -3.78 -10.30
N GLY A 21 4.79 -3.05 -10.11
CA GLY A 21 3.69 -2.96 -11.05
C GLY A 21 3.88 -1.78 -11.99
N LYS A 22 3.94 -2.06 -13.29
CA LYS A 22 3.75 -1.03 -14.30
C LYS A 22 2.26 -0.71 -14.38
N LEU A 23 1.88 0.51 -14.02
CA LEU A 23 0.48 0.89 -13.92
C LEU A 23 0.03 1.52 -15.25
N GLU A 24 -0.17 0.67 -16.26
CA GLU A 24 -0.58 1.14 -17.59
C GLU A 24 -2.02 1.68 -17.63
N LYS A 25 -2.86 1.34 -16.63
CA LYS A 25 -4.28 1.73 -16.55
C LYS A 25 -4.59 2.88 -15.59
N PHE A 26 -3.62 3.41 -14.87
CA PHE A 26 -3.89 4.39 -13.79
C PHE A 26 -3.42 5.77 -14.18
N HIS A 27 -4.33 6.74 -14.06
CA HIS A 27 -4.10 8.10 -14.54
C HIS A 27 -3.50 9.01 -13.46
N THR A 28 -3.44 8.55 -12.19
CA THR A 28 -2.95 9.37 -11.07
C THR A 28 -2.03 8.58 -10.13
N VAL A 29 -1.12 9.29 -9.46
CA VAL A 29 -0.25 8.75 -8.39
C VAL A 29 -1.09 8.20 -7.22
N PHE A 30 -2.22 8.84 -6.92
CA PHE A 30 -3.15 8.38 -5.88
C PHE A 30 -3.71 6.98 -6.16
N GLN A 31 -4.19 6.74 -7.39
CA GLN A 31 -4.68 5.41 -7.78
C GLN A 31 -3.55 4.36 -7.80
N ALA A 32 -2.37 4.77 -8.23
CA ALA A 32 -1.18 3.94 -8.26
C ALA A 32 -0.80 3.41 -6.89
N GLU A 33 -0.79 4.29 -5.90
CA GLU A 33 -0.47 3.96 -4.51
C GLU A 33 -1.52 3.06 -3.87
N LEU A 34 -2.80 3.37 -4.07
CA LEU A 34 -3.86 2.54 -3.52
C LEU A 34 -3.83 1.14 -4.14
N MET A 35 -3.51 1.01 -5.44
CA MET A 35 -3.34 -0.30 -6.07
C MET A 35 -2.16 -1.07 -5.48
N GLY A 36 -1.01 -0.40 -5.27
CA GLY A 36 0.13 -1.02 -4.58
C GLY A 36 -0.20 -1.50 -3.17
N LEU A 37 -0.95 -0.69 -2.43
CA LEU A 37 -1.43 -1.04 -1.10
C LEU A 37 -2.37 -2.25 -1.14
N LYS A 38 -3.33 -2.26 -2.08
CA LYS A 38 -4.25 -3.39 -2.28
C LYS A 38 -3.49 -4.68 -2.56
N GLU A 39 -2.52 -4.64 -3.48
CA GLU A 39 -1.70 -5.81 -3.82
C GLU A 39 -0.86 -6.29 -2.63
N ALA A 40 -0.24 -5.37 -1.89
CA ALA A 40 0.52 -5.70 -0.70
C ALA A 40 -0.37 -6.36 0.37
N ILE A 41 -1.61 -5.91 0.54
CA ILE A 41 -2.59 -6.51 1.47
C ILE A 41 -3.01 -7.90 0.99
N ILE A 42 -3.29 -8.09 -0.30
CA ILE A 42 -3.64 -9.41 -0.86
C ILE A 42 -2.50 -10.40 -0.60
N ARG A 43 -1.26 -10.00 -0.89
CA ARG A 43 -0.09 -10.84 -0.68
C ARG A 43 0.17 -11.14 0.80
N ALA A 44 -0.04 -10.15 1.65
CA ALA A 44 0.01 -10.32 3.09
C ALA A 44 -1.12 -11.24 3.61
N SER A 45 -2.28 -11.25 2.96
CA SER A 45 -3.41 -12.12 3.32
C SER A 45 -3.21 -13.59 2.97
N GLU A 46 -2.35 -13.89 2.00
CA GLU A 46 -1.93 -15.26 1.67
C GLU A 46 -1.01 -15.84 2.76
N GLY A 47 -0.36 -14.99 3.55
CA GLY A 47 0.49 -15.37 4.66
C GLY A 47 -0.30 -15.60 5.95
N ASN A 48 0.09 -16.60 6.74
CA ASN A 48 -0.52 -16.87 8.04
C ASN A 48 0.10 -16.03 9.19
N GLU A 49 1.10 -15.21 8.88
CA GLU A 49 1.87 -14.42 9.84
C GLU A 49 1.43 -12.95 9.88
N ILE A 50 1.73 -12.29 11.00
CA ILE A 50 1.45 -10.86 11.14
C ILE A 50 2.34 -10.07 10.20
N THR A 51 1.78 -9.61 9.09
CA THR A 51 2.52 -8.87 8.07
C THR A 51 2.39 -7.37 8.31
N LYS A 52 3.54 -6.69 8.43
CA LYS A 52 3.61 -5.24 8.57
C LYS A 52 3.85 -4.60 7.20
N ILE A 53 2.85 -3.90 6.69
CA ILE A 53 2.97 -3.16 5.42
C ILE A 53 3.44 -1.75 5.74
N TRP A 54 4.55 -1.35 5.11
CA TRP A 54 5.16 -0.03 5.28
C TRP A 54 4.98 0.83 4.04
N THR A 55 4.49 2.05 4.25
CA THR A 55 4.09 2.97 3.19
C THR A 55 4.60 4.38 3.52
N PRO A 56 5.28 5.07 2.57
CA PRO A 56 5.90 6.38 2.83
C PRO A 56 4.87 7.48 3.08
N ARG A 57 4.90 8.17 4.23
CA ARG A 57 3.92 9.23 4.56
C ARG A 57 3.74 10.29 3.46
N SER A 58 4.82 10.64 2.75
CA SER A 58 4.85 11.70 1.74
C SER A 58 4.06 11.37 0.47
N ASN A 59 3.92 10.08 0.14
CA ASN A 59 3.20 9.63 -1.04
C ASN A 59 1.75 9.27 -0.64
N THR A 60 1.55 8.66 0.52
CA THR A 60 0.28 8.03 0.89
C THR A 60 -0.68 8.90 1.72
N LEU A 61 -0.38 10.16 2.06
CA LEU A 61 -1.23 10.94 2.97
C LEU A 61 -2.70 11.06 2.49
N SER A 62 -2.91 11.30 1.20
CA SER A 62 -4.26 11.36 0.60
C SER A 62 -4.92 9.98 0.58
N SER A 63 -4.16 8.96 0.15
CA SER A 63 -4.59 7.56 0.03
C SER A 63 -5.00 6.97 1.39
N VAL A 64 -4.30 7.36 2.46
CA VAL A 64 -4.58 6.98 3.86
C VAL A 64 -5.86 7.60 4.37
N MET A 65 -6.03 8.92 4.17
CA MET A 65 -7.26 9.60 4.61
C MET A 65 -8.47 9.01 3.91
N ALA A 66 -8.32 8.61 2.64
CA ALA A 66 -9.37 7.91 1.92
C ALA A 66 -9.67 6.53 2.54
N VAL A 67 -8.65 5.71 2.86
CA VAL A 67 -8.84 4.37 3.47
C VAL A 67 -9.41 4.44 4.88
N ILE A 68 -9.17 5.51 5.63
CA ILE A 68 -9.77 5.72 6.95
C ILE A 68 -11.22 6.19 6.84
N ASP A 69 -11.59 6.92 5.78
CA ASP A 69 -12.94 7.41 5.56
C ASP A 69 -13.92 6.26 5.22
N PRO A 70 -14.84 5.90 6.13
CA PRO A 70 -15.78 4.81 5.89
C PRO A 70 -16.85 5.15 4.83
N HIS A 71 -17.00 6.44 4.47
CA HIS A 71 -17.99 6.93 3.51
C HIS A 71 -17.42 7.22 2.12
N THR A 72 -16.18 6.80 1.86
CA THR A 72 -15.53 7.03 0.57
C THR A 72 -16.34 6.47 -0.62
N PRO A 73 -16.61 7.28 -1.66
CA PRO A 73 -17.24 6.79 -2.89
C PRO A 73 -16.28 5.99 -3.77
N ASN A 74 -14.99 5.95 -3.42
CA ASN A 74 -13.97 5.29 -4.23
C ASN A 74 -13.99 3.78 -4.00
N GLN A 75 -14.40 3.01 -5.01
CA GLN A 75 -14.52 1.56 -4.89
C GLN A 75 -13.21 0.86 -4.54
N LEU A 76 -12.07 1.36 -5.04
CA LEU A 76 -10.78 0.74 -4.77
C LEU A 76 -10.37 0.92 -3.30
N VAL A 77 -10.80 2.01 -2.68
CA VAL A 77 -10.62 2.25 -1.24
C VAL A 77 -11.52 1.34 -0.41
N ARG A 78 -12.77 1.14 -0.83
CA ARG A 78 -13.70 0.20 -0.18
C ARG A 78 -13.21 -1.25 -0.26
N ASP A 79 -12.62 -1.64 -1.39
CA ASP A 79 -11.98 -2.95 -1.53
C ASP A 79 -10.84 -3.12 -0.50
N ILE A 80 -9.98 -2.11 -0.35
CA ILE A 80 -8.89 -2.12 0.63
C ILE A 80 -9.43 -2.23 2.06
N GLN A 81 -10.45 -1.45 2.41
CA GLN A 81 -11.10 -1.51 3.72
C GLN A 81 -11.69 -2.91 4.01
N SER A 82 -12.35 -3.51 3.01
CA SER A 82 -12.90 -4.87 3.11
C SER A 82 -11.79 -5.90 3.31
N LEU A 83 -10.70 -5.83 2.54
CA LEU A 83 -9.56 -6.72 2.68
C LEU A 83 -8.91 -6.62 4.07
N LEU A 84 -8.77 -5.41 4.61
CA LEU A 84 -8.24 -5.21 5.96
C LEU A 84 -9.17 -5.75 7.04
N THR A 85 -10.48 -5.61 6.84
CA THR A 85 -11.49 -6.13 7.77
C THR A 85 -11.49 -7.66 7.80
N GLN A 86 -11.27 -8.29 6.64
CA GLN A 86 -11.19 -9.74 6.50
C GLN A 86 -9.86 -10.30 7.04
N ASN A 87 -8.76 -9.54 6.93
CA ASN A 87 -7.42 -9.99 7.27
C ASN A 87 -6.87 -9.30 8.51
N ARG A 88 -7.33 -9.74 9.69
CA ARG A 88 -6.93 -9.17 11.00
C ARG A 88 -5.43 -9.32 11.33
N ASN A 89 -4.72 -10.20 10.62
CA ASN A 89 -3.29 -10.41 10.80
C ASN A 89 -2.44 -9.32 10.11
N ILE A 90 -3.05 -8.45 9.31
CA ILE A 90 -2.34 -7.41 8.57
C ILE A 90 -2.33 -6.13 9.40
N LEU A 91 -1.13 -5.65 9.73
CA LEU A 91 -0.94 -4.37 10.38
C LEU A 91 -0.32 -3.39 9.40
N ILE A 92 -1.07 -2.38 8.97
CA ILE A 92 -0.47 -1.30 8.20
C ILE A 92 0.19 -0.30 9.15
N ARG A 93 1.50 -0.06 8.97
CA ARG A 93 2.25 0.97 9.70
C ARG A 93 2.86 1.96 8.72
N TRP A 94 2.75 3.23 9.05
CA TRP A 94 3.22 4.31 8.19
C TRP A 94 4.54 4.85 8.74
N ILE A 95 5.58 4.89 7.91
CA ILE A 95 6.83 5.56 8.27
C ILE A 95 6.74 6.99 7.74
N LYS A 96 7.00 7.95 8.63
CA LYS A 96 7.33 9.31 8.24
C LYS A 96 8.72 9.28 7.61
N THR A 97 8.81 8.95 6.32
CA THR A 97 10.03 9.24 5.57
C THR A 97 9.99 10.74 5.34
N HIS A 98 10.79 11.49 6.10
CA HIS A 98 11.12 12.84 5.66
C HIS A 98 11.70 12.68 4.25
N ALA A 99 11.02 13.28 3.27
CA ALA A 99 11.51 13.32 1.90
C ALA A 99 12.89 13.98 1.93
N GLY A 100 13.90 13.14 1.78
CA GLY A 100 15.31 13.48 1.69
C GLY A 100 16.00 12.43 0.85
N LEU A 101 15.40 12.11 -0.30
CA LEU A 101 16.13 11.49 -1.40
C LEU A 101 16.89 12.62 -2.11
N SER A 102 18.10 12.87 -1.63
CA SER A 102 19.21 13.35 -2.45
C SER A 102 20.25 12.24 -2.44
N GLY A 103 20.53 11.71 -3.64
CA GLY A 103 21.39 10.57 -3.90
C GLY A 103 20.99 9.94 -5.22
#